data_AF-A0A948AKX5-F1
#
_entry.id   AF-A0A948AKX5-F1
#
_cell.length_a   1.000
_cell.length_b   1.000
_cell.length_c   1.000
_cell.angle_alpha   90.00
_cell.angle_beta   90.00
_cell.angle_gamma   90.00
#
_symmetry.space_group_name_H-M   'P 1'
#
loop_
_entity.id
_entity.type
_entity.pdbx_description
1 polymer ?
#
loop_
_entity_poly.entity_id
_entity_poly.type
_entity_poly.pdbx_seq_one_letter_code
_entity_poly.pdbx_strand_id
1 'polypeptide(L)'
;MSSELPEGARPTSTPASEPPPRVLPPDPLKRKIRRFQLAMLIVFLIIVGAVIAAYEMIASPFQAMLLAGYGKRLTFQIEAGENPALRVPMHGPYNIRNGYTELPKFVRRLKEQGFEVTAQARISPDMARILDYGLYLPYKEKSVTGLTLLDCSNKPLHEARYPRYAYADFNAVPPIIANTLLFIENRELLDPNHPERNPAVEWDRLAQAVMEKAIQAVDPSRNVPGGSTLATQIEKYRHSPDGLTMTASDKLTQMASASLRAYLDGEDTRASRRRIVLDYLNTVPLSAAPGFGEINGIGEGLEGWFGTDFAKVNQLLMQPRNTPEEARAYKHVLGLLISQRKPSYHLLSGAGRKNLNAYADTHLRLLAEAKVITPAFRDLTLREKITFQSNNGRKSANGGFAENKAASTLRVELAGDLGVPRLYDLDRLDIKANATLHGATQRTVSAFLRRLSDPVVVEAAGLYGHYLLSPENDLSKPIYSFTLYENTQDGALLRVQADNLNQPFDINKSAKLDMGSSAKLRTLLTYLHLITELHDQYAEMPRAQLLKLKIGDKDLLMQWVRDTLLRSTDKSLTPMLEAAMSRQYSASPAEA
;
A
#
# COMPACT_ATOMS: atom_id res chain seq x y z
N MET A 1 91.87 15.26 -92.47
CA MET A 1 93.02 14.55 -93.05
C MET A 1 92.76 13.08 -92.85
N SER A 2 92.61 12.36 -93.97
CA SER A 2 92.87 10.92 -94.13
C SER A 2 91.97 9.95 -93.36
N SER A 3 91.49 8.83 -93.89
CA SER A 3 91.58 8.18 -95.20
C SER A 3 90.84 6.85 -95.06
N GLU A 4 90.12 6.44 -96.11
CA GLU A 4 90.04 5.05 -96.62
C GLU A 4 89.33 3.98 -95.75
N LEU A 5 88.51 3.04 -96.25
CA LEU A 5 88.04 2.62 -97.59
C LEU A 5 86.78 1.72 -97.38
N PRO A 6 86.02 1.39 -98.43
CA PRO A 6 84.63 0.91 -98.38
C PRO A 6 84.47 -0.60 -98.67
N GLU A 7 83.19 -0.99 -98.82
CA GLU A 7 82.62 -1.98 -99.74
C GLU A 7 81.94 -3.22 -99.13
N GLY A 8 80.69 -3.46 -99.57
CA GLY A 8 79.91 -4.68 -99.29
C GLY A 8 78.41 -4.43 -99.19
N ALA A 9 77.64 -4.79 -100.23
CA ALA A 9 76.24 -4.42 -100.43
C ALA A 9 75.21 -5.54 -100.13
N ARG A 10 74.00 -5.10 -99.67
CA ARG A 10 72.62 -5.69 -99.77
C ARG A 10 72.22 -6.86 -98.84
N PRO A 11 70.89 -7.14 -98.59
CA PRO A 11 69.65 -6.47 -99.04
C PRO A 11 68.58 -6.17 -97.95
N THR A 12 67.51 -5.53 -98.41
CA THR A 12 66.24 -5.06 -97.80
C THR A 12 65.37 -6.05 -97.01
N SER A 13 64.69 -5.58 -95.95
CA SER A 13 63.37 -6.07 -95.52
C SER A 13 62.54 -5.02 -94.74
N THR A 14 61.23 -5.06 -94.98
CA THR A 14 60.11 -4.21 -94.51
C THR A 14 59.97 -4.11 -92.98
N PRO A 15 59.54 -2.97 -92.37
CA PRO A 15 59.12 -2.97 -90.98
C PRO A 15 57.66 -3.42 -90.83
N ALA A 16 57.47 -4.44 -89.99
CA ALA A 16 56.20 -4.99 -89.58
C ALA A 16 55.52 -4.16 -88.47
N SER A 17 54.19 -4.22 -88.45
CA SER A 17 53.25 -3.65 -87.47
C SER A 17 53.58 -3.96 -86.01
N GLU A 18 53.54 -2.95 -85.14
CA GLU A 18 53.65 -3.09 -83.68
C GLU A 18 52.42 -3.84 -83.07
N PRO A 19 52.62 -4.75 -82.10
CA PRO A 19 51.54 -5.41 -81.39
C PRO A 19 51.04 -4.58 -80.18
N PRO A 20 49.79 -4.77 -79.71
CA PRO A 20 49.24 -4.01 -78.59
C PRO A 20 49.90 -4.36 -77.25
N PRO A 21 49.86 -3.44 -76.26
CA PRO A 21 50.58 -3.62 -74.99
C PRO A 21 50.00 -4.76 -74.13
N ARG A 22 50.88 -5.63 -73.63
CA ARG A 22 50.59 -6.68 -72.65
C ARG A 22 50.27 -6.06 -71.27
N VAL A 23 49.10 -6.36 -70.73
CA VAL A 23 48.76 -6.08 -69.32
C VAL A 23 49.52 -7.08 -68.44
N LEU A 24 50.43 -6.59 -67.59
CA LEU A 24 51.18 -7.39 -66.62
C LEU A 24 50.23 -7.95 -65.53
N PRO A 25 50.41 -9.21 -65.07
CA PRO A 25 49.61 -9.77 -63.98
C PRO A 25 49.87 -9.04 -62.65
N PRO A 26 48.87 -8.93 -61.75
CA PRO A 26 49.01 -8.18 -60.50
C PRO A 26 50.08 -8.82 -59.59
N ASP A 27 50.99 -7.96 -59.14
CA ASP A 27 52.15 -8.28 -58.30
C ASP A 27 51.77 -9.08 -57.03
N PRO A 28 52.28 -10.32 -56.84
CA PRO A 28 51.91 -11.20 -55.75
C PRO A 28 52.27 -10.65 -54.36
N LEU A 29 53.29 -9.79 -54.26
CA LEU A 29 53.69 -9.13 -53.01
C LEU A 29 52.68 -8.08 -52.57
N LYS A 30 52.17 -7.26 -53.51
CA LYS A 30 51.11 -6.27 -53.22
C LYS A 30 49.81 -6.93 -52.77
N ARG A 31 49.51 -8.14 -53.26
CA ARG A 31 48.34 -8.94 -52.87
C ARG A 31 48.47 -9.52 -51.45
N LYS A 32 49.68 -9.97 -51.05
CA LYS A 32 49.97 -10.40 -49.67
C LYS A 32 49.94 -9.23 -48.68
N ILE A 33 50.52 -8.08 -49.03
CA ILE A 33 50.48 -6.87 -48.19
C ILE A 33 49.05 -6.37 -48.00
N ARG A 34 48.23 -6.31 -49.06
CA ARG A 34 46.80 -5.96 -48.95
C ARG A 34 46.01 -6.94 -48.07
N ARG A 35 46.28 -8.25 -48.16
CA ARG A 35 45.65 -9.26 -47.29
C ARG A 35 46.07 -9.11 -45.83
N PHE A 36 47.34 -8.78 -45.58
CA PHE A 36 47.85 -8.51 -44.23
C PHE A 36 47.26 -7.21 -43.65
N GLN A 37 47.17 -6.13 -44.44
CA GLN A 37 46.50 -4.88 -44.06
C GLN A 37 45.00 -5.09 -43.81
N LEU A 38 44.33 -5.90 -44.62
CA LEU A 38 42.93 -6.26 -44.40
C LEU A 38 42.75 -7.09 -43.13
N ALA A 39 43.64 -8.06 -42.87
CA ALA A 39 43.62 -8.86 -41.64
C ALA A 39 43.88 -7.97 -40.40
N MET A 40 44.85 -7.06 -40.47
CA MET A 40 45.10 -6.05 -39.43
C MET A 40 43.90 -5.14 -39.20
N LEU A 41 43.22 -4.69 -40.25
CA LEU A 41 42.00 -3.90 -40.16
C LEU A 41 40.87 -4.69 -39.50
N ILE A 42 40.69 -5.97 -39.87
CA ILE A 42 39.68 -6.84 -39.26
C ILE A 42 39.98 -7.04 -37.78
N VAL A 43 41.24 -7.33 -37.41
CA VAL A 43 41.65 -7.49 -36.00
C VAL A 43 41.45 -6.18 -35.23
N PHE A 44 41.79 -5.03 -35.82
CA PHE A 44 41.55 -3.72 -35.23
C PHE A 44 40.05 -3.48 -35.01
N LEU A 45 39.19 -3.77 -36.00
CA LEU A 45 37.74 -3.64 -35.86
C LEU A 45 37.16 -4.58 -34.80
N ILE A 46 37.70 -5.80 -34.66
CA ILE A 46 37.31 -6.73 -33.59
C ILE A 46 37.70 -6.15 -32.22
N ILE A 47 38.91 -5.62 -32.07
CA ILE A 47 39.35 -5.00 -30.82
C ILE A 47 38.48 -3.79 -30.47
N VAL A 48 38.24 -2.90 -31.44
CA VAL A 48 37.36 -1.72 -31.24
C VAL A 48 35.95 -2.16 -30.87
N GLY A 49 35.38 -3.16 -31.57
CA GLY A 49 34.08 -3.73 -31.24
C GLY A 49 34.04 -4.34 -29.84
N ALA A 50 35.09 -5.05 -29.43
CA ALA A 50 35.22 -5.61 -28.09
C ALA A 50 35.32 -4.54 -27.00
N VAL A 51 36.04 -3.44 -27.25
CA VAL A 51 36.13 -2.29 -26.32
C VAL A 51 34.79 -1.59 -26.18
N ILE A 52 34.07 -1.37 -27.29
CA ILE A 52 32.71 -0.78 -27.25
C ILE A 52 31.75 -1.70 -26.49
N ALA A 53 31.79 -3.02 -26.74
CA ALA A 53 30.98 -3.98 -26.01
C ALA A 53 31.33 -4.02 -24.52
N ALA A 54 32.62 -3.97 -24.16
CA ALA A 54 33.05 -3.90 -22.77
C ALA A 54 32.56 -2.62 -22.08
N TYR A 55 32.64 -1.48 -22.76
CA TYR A 55 32.12 -0.22 -22.23
C TYR A 55 30.60 -0.26 -22.06
N GLU A 56 29.86 -0.85 -23.01
CA GLU A 56 28.41 -1.06 -22.89
C GLU A 56 28.04 -1.96 -21.70
N MET A 57 28.84 -3.01 -21.44
CA MET A 57 28.61 -3.89 -20.30
C MET A 57 28.84 -3.19 -18.94
N ILE A 58 29.73 -2.20 -18.87
CA ILE A 58 30.08 -1.53 -17.61
C ILE A 58 29.22 -0.28 -17.38
N ALA A 59 29.11 0.58 -18.39
CA ALA A 59 28.50 1.89 -18.30
C ALA A 59 27.07 1.96 -18.89
N SER A 60 26.69 1.01 -19.76
CA SER A 60 25.37 0.93 -20.40
C SER A 60 24.89 2.18 -21.18
N PRO A 61 25.75 2.96 -21.87
CA PRO A 61 25.34 4.18 -22.57
C PRO A 61 24.29 3.93 -23.66
N PHE A 62 24.40 2.84 -24.41
CA PHE A 62 23.47 2.55 -25.50
C PHE A 62 22.12 2.09 -24.97
N GLN A 63 22.12 1.20 -23.96
CA GLN A 63 20.92 0.85 -23.20
C GLN A 63 20.26 2.09 -22.60
N ALA A 64 21.03 3.00 -22.00
CA ALA A 64 20.51 4.21 -21.39
C ALA A 64 19.79 5.09 -22.41
N MET A 65 20.46 5.41 -23.53
CA MET A 65 19.88 6.20 -24.61
C MET A 65 18.58 5.59 -25.15
N LEU A 66 18.58 4.28 -25.44
CA LEU A 66 17.41 3.60 -25.98
C LEU A 66 16.26 3.51 -24.98
N LEU A 67 16.53 3.05 -23.76
CA LEU A 67 15.50 2.80 -22.75
C LEU A 67 14.95 4.10 -22.19
N ALA A 68 15.77 5.13 -21.99
CA ALA A 68 15.30 6.45 -21.59
C ALA A 68 14.51 7.13 -22.71
N GLY A 69 14.97 7.00 -23.96
CA GLY A 69 14.25 7.49 -25.14
C GLY A 69 12.87 6.86 -25.28
N TYR A 70 12.77 5.55 -25.06
CA TYR A 70 11.49 4.83 -25.07
C TYR A 70 10.64 5.14 -23.85
N GLY A 71 11.26 5.24 -22.66
CA GLY A 71 10.62 5.55 -21.38
C GLY A 71 9.82 6.86 -21.39
N LYS A 72 10.27 7.88 -22.14
CA LYS A 72 9.52 9.15 -22.34
C LYS A 72 8.13 8.95 -22.96
N ARG A 73 7.90 7.85 -23.68
CA ARG A 73 6.61 7.52 -24.31
C ARG A 73 5.74 6.63 -23.42
N LEU A 74 6.29 6.11 -22.33
CA LEU A 74 5.61 5.24 -21.38
C LEU A 74 4.97 6.09 -20.29
N THR A 75 3.80 6.63 -20.62
CA THR A 75 3.08 7.57 -19.76
C THR A 75 1.66 7.09 -19.50
N PHE A 76 1.04 7.67 -18.48
CA PHE A 76 -0.39 7.58 -18.26
C PHE A 76 -0.93 8.95 -17.84
N GLN A 77 -2.21 9.18 -18.09
CA GLN A 77 -2.90 10.40 -17.65
C GLN A 77 -4.27 10.02 -17.09
N ILE A 78 -4.77 10.83 -16.15
CA ILE A 78 -6.13 10.69 -15.65
C ILE A 78 -7.02 11.54 -16.56
N GLU A 79 -8.00 10.90 -17.19
CA GLU A 79 -8.98 11.56 -18.06
C GLU A 79 -10.38 11.37 -17.49
N ALA A 80 -11.30 12.27 -17.85
CA ALA A 80 -12.69 12.22 -17.41
C ALA A 80 -13.41 10.96 -17.92
N GLY A 81 -14.34 10.46 -17.11
CA GLY A 81 -15.18 9.31 -17.40
C GLY A 81 -14.47 7.96 -17.27
N GLU A 82 -15.25 6.90 -17.54
CA GLU A 82 -14.78 5.52 -17.54
C GLU A 82 -13.84 5.26 -18.73
N ASN A 83 -12.78 4.50 -18.48
CA ASN A 83 -11.85 4.04 -19.49
C ASN A 83 -12.37 2.72 -20.10
N PRO A 84 -12.89 2.73 -21.34
CA PRO A 84 -13.42 1.52 -21.99
C PRO A 84 -12.33 0.48 -22.31
N ALA A 85 -11.06 0.89 -22.31
CA ALA A 85 -9.91 0.03 -22.56
C ALA A 85 -9.00 -0.06 -21.31
N LEU A 86 -9.60 -0.12 -20.11
CA LEU A 86 -8.87 -0.24 -18.86
C LEU A 86 -7.96 -1.48 -18.87
N ARG A 87 -6.65 -1.26 -18.81
CA ARG A 87 -5.63 -2.30 -18.68
C ARG A 87 -5.07 -2.26 -17.25
N VAL A 88 -5.15 -3.38 -16.55
CA VAL A 88 -4.65 -3.53 -15.18
C VAL A 88 -3.65 -4.69 -15.12
N PRO A 89 -2.74 -4.70 -14.13
CA PRO A 89 -1.89 -5.86 -13.90
C PRO A 89 -2.74 -7.10 -13.58
N MET A 90 -2.31 -8.27 -14.04
CA MET A 90 -3.05 -9.53 -13.86
C MET A 90 -2.57 -10.37 -12.68
N HIS A 91 -1.33 -10.19 -12.24
CA HIS A 91 -0.69 -11.03 -11.21
C HIS A 91 0.27 -10.20 -10.36
N GLY A 92 0.82 -10.84 -9.33
CA GLY A 92 1.93 -10.32 -8.53
C GLY A 92 1.50 -9.94 -7.10
N PRO A 93 2.26 -10.33 -6.07
CA PRO A 93 1.91 -10.04 -4.68
C PRO A 93 1.66 -8.55 -4.40
N TYR A 94 2.43 -7.64 -5.02
CA TYR A 94 2.24 -6.20 -4.88
C TYR A 94 0.91 -5.74 -5.49
N ASN A 95 0.59 -6.20 -6.70
CA ASN A 95 -0.61 -5.79 -7.43
C ASN A 95 -1.89 -6.34 -6.76
N ILE A 96 -1.85 -7.60 -6.29
CA ILE A 96 -2.96 -8.22 -5.57
C ILE A 96 -3.20 -7.48 -4.25
N ARG A 97 -2.14 -7.26 -3.47
CA ARG A 97 -2.21 -6.60 -2.16
C ARG A 97 -2.78 -5.19 -2.24
N ASN A 98 -2.39 -4.43 -3.26
CA ASN A 98 -2.87 -3.07 -3.45
C ASN A 98 -4.25 -3.01 -4.12
N GLY A 99 -4.81 -4.14 -4.55
CA GLY A 99 -6.12 -4.22 -5.22
C GLY A 99 -6.11 -3.90 -6.70
N TYR A 100 -4.94 -3.73 -7.32
CA TYR A 100 -4.83 -3.33 -8.72
C TYR A 100 -5.34 -4.41 -9.68
N THR A 101 -5.19 -5.69 -9.32
CA THR A 101 -5.73 -6.81 -10.11
C THR A 101 -7.27 -6.86 -10.07
N GLU A 102 -7.88 -6.40 -8.98
CA GLU A 102 -9.33 -6.44 -8.76
C GLU A 102 -10.03 -5.13 -9.17
N LEU A 103 -9.30 -4.13 -9.66
CA LEU A 103 -9.84 -2.80 -9.96
C LEU A 103 -11.09 -2.84 -10.88
N PRO A 104 -11.14 -3.63 -11.99
CA PRO A 104 -12.36 -3.70 -12.81
C PRO A 104 -13.58 -4.22 -12.04
N LYS A 105 -13.37 -5.15 -11.10
CA LYS A 105 -14.43 -5.70 -10.26
C LYS A 105 -14.88 -4.68 -9.22
N PHE A 106 -13.96 -3.95 -8.60
CA PHE A 106 -14.31 -2.87 -7.68
C PHE A 106 -15.14 -1.78 -8.36
N VAL A 107 -14.71 -1.32 -9.54
CA VAL A 107 -15.46 -0.34 -10.34
C VAL A 107 -16.87 -0.83 -10.64
N ARG A 108 -17.01 -2.08 -11.10
CA ARG A 108 -18.33 -2.67 -11.38
C ARG A 108 -19.24 -2.68 -10.15
N ARG A 109 -18.73 -3.15 -9.00
CA ARG A 109 -19.52 -3.22 -7.75
C ARG A 109 -19.96 -1.85 -7.25
N LEU A 110 -19.05 -0.86 -7.28
CA LEU A 110 -19.38 0.50 -6.89
C LEU A 110 -20.46 1.08 -7.80
N LYS A 111 -20.39 0.83 -9.12
CA LYS A 111 -21.45 1.23 -10.06
C LYS A 111 -22.79 0.57 -9.76
N GLU A 112 -22.81 -0.71 -9.40
CA GLU A 112 -24.02 -1.43 -8.98
C GLU A 112 -24.66 -0.81 -7.72
N GLN A 113 -23.89 -0.06 -6.93
CA GLN A 113 -24.33 0.66 -5.73
C GLN A 113 -24.65 2.14 -5.99
N GLY A 114 -24.64 2.59 -7.24
CA GLY A 114 -24.98 3.96 -7.61
C GLY A 114 -23.81 4.95 -7.61
N PHE A 115 -22.56 4.48 -7.47
CA PHE A 115 -21.39 5.34 -7.68
C PHE A 115 -21.13 5.56 -9.17
N GLU A 116 -20.60 6.74 -9.51
CA GLU A 116 -20.19 7.09 -10.87
C GLU A 116 -18.68 7.17 -11.01
N VAL A 117 -18.19 6.81 -12.21
CA VAL A 117 -16.78 6.95 -12.56
C VAL A 117 -16.56 8.33 -13.16
N THR A 118 -16.06 9.27 -12.36
CA THR A 118 -15.81 10.65 -12.81
C THR A 118 -14.51 10.79 -13.61
N ALA A 119 -13.50 9.95 -13.33
CA ALA A 119 -12.24 9.92 -14.06
C ALA A 119 -11.51 8.57 -13.90
N GLN A 120 -10.74 8.17 -14.91
CA GLN A 120 -9.88 6.97 -14.88
C GLN A 120 -8.56 7.18 -15.61
N ALA A 121 -7.55 6.43 -15.19
CA ALA A 121 -6.23 6.43 -15.82
C ALA A 121 -6.27 5.77 -17.21
N ARG A 122 -5.60 6.40 -18.18
CA ARG A 122 -5.39 5.90 -19.53
C ARG A 122 -3.89 5.85 -19.81
N ILE A 123 -3.40 4.68 -20.18
CA ILE A 123 -2.00 4.45 -20.52
C ILE A 123 -1.74 4.80 -21.99
N SER A 124 -0.51 5.23 -22.30
CA SER A 124 -0.12 5.48 -23.68
C SER A 124 -0.14 4.20 -24.53
N PRO A 125 -0.27 4.29 -25.87
CA PRO A 125 -0.17 3.12 -26.75
C PRO A 125 1.14 2.35 -26.58
N ASP A 126 2.24 3.04 -26.30
CA ASP A 126 3.55 2.42 -26.07
C ASP A 126 3.60 1.65 -24.76
N MET A 127 2.98 2.17 -23.70
CA MET A 127 2.83 1.46 -22.43
C MET A 127 1.88 0.24 -22.56
N ALA A 128 0.84 0.34 -23.39
CA ALA A 128 -0.02 -0.81 -23.69
C ALA A 128 0.76 -1.93 -24.41
N ARG A 129 1.63 -1.58 -25.37
CA ARG A 129 2.50 -2.55 -26.07
C ARG A 129 3.44 -3.29 -25.11
N ILE A 130 3.96 -2.62 -24.08
CA ILE A 130 4.79 -3.27 -23.05
C ILE A 130 4.02 -4.39 -22.35
N LEU A 131 2.75 -4.16 -22.02
CA LEU A 131 1.90 -5.18 -21.43
C LEU A 131 1.61 -6.31 -22.42
N ASP A 132 1.36 -5.99 -23.70
CA ASP A 132 1.13 -6.99 -24.75
C ASP A 132 2.38 -7.86 -25.02
N TYR A 133 3.60 -7.34 -24.75
CA TYR A 133 4.84 -8.12 -24.74
C TYR A 133 5.04 -8.98 -23.47
N GLY A 134 4.10 -8.94 -22.52
CA GLY A 134 4.18 -9.69 -21.27
C GLY A 134 5.11 -9.08 -20.22
N LEU A 135 5.54 -7.83 -20.40
CA LEU A 135 6.33 -7.10 -19.40
C LEU A 135 5.41 -6.41 -18.37
N TYR A 136 6.00 -6.00 -17.24
CA TYR A 136 5.27 -5.30 -16.18
C TYR A 136 5.07 -3.82 -16.52
N LEU A 137 3.93 -3.25 -16.10
CA LEU A 137 3.62 -1.84 -16.35
C LEU A 137 4.65 -0.92 -15.68
N PRO A 138 5.37 -0.09 -16.44
CA PRO A 138 6.50 0.68 -15.92
C PRO A 138 6.01 2.05 -15.44
N TYR A 139 5.59 2.12 -14.19
CA TYR A 139 5.27 3.36 -13.48
C TYR A 139 6.06 3.45 -12.17
N LYS A 140 6.04 4.63 -11.55
CA LYS A 140 6.66 4.83 -10.23
C LYS A 140 5.80 4.18 -9.16
N GLU A 141 6.31 3.11 -8.58
CA GLU A 141 5.60 2.31 -7.59
C GLU A 141 5.69 2.94 -6.21
N LYS A 142 4.67 2.69 -5.40
CA LYS A 142 4.62 3.13 -4.01
C LYS A 142 5.22 2.06 -3.13
N SER A 143 6.22 2.40 -2.32
CA SER A 143 6.76 1.47 -1.32
C SER A 143 5.91 1.39 -0.05
N VAL A 144 5.01 2.36 0.15
CA VAL A 144 4.00 2.37 1.23
C VAL A 144 2.64 2.67 0.62
N THR A 145 1.67 1.81 0.87
CA THR A 145 0.27 1.92 0.45
C THR A 145 -0.66 1.69 1.64
N GLY A 146 -1.96 1.63 1.39
CA GLY A 146 -2.95 1.25 2.38
C GLY A 146 -4.19 2.14 2.35
N LEU A 147 -5.10 1.87 3.26
CA LEU A 147 -6.40 2.53 3.33
C LEU A 147 -6.31 3.91 4.01
N THR A 148 -6.81 4.93 3.34
CA THR A 148 -7.08 6.25 3.93
C THR A 148 -8.58 6.54 3.90
N LEU A 149 -9.20 6.66 5.08
CA LEU A 149 -10.57 7.14 5.23
C LEU A 149 -10.57 8.57 5.71
N LEU A 150 -11.21 9.45 4.94
CA LEU A 150 -11.35 10.87 5.27
C LEU A 150 -12.77 11.20 5.71
N ASP A 151 -12.90 12.23 6.53
CA ASP A 151 -14.16 12.89 6.87
C ASP A 151 -14.58 13.91 5.79
N CYS A 152 -15.75 14.52 5.97
CA CYS A 152 -16.27 15.51 5.03
C CYS A 152 -15.41 16.79 4.91
N SER A 153 -14.48 17.01 5.83
CA SER A 153 -13.50 18.11 5.82
C SER A 153 -12.12 17.67 5.30
N ASN A 154 -12.05 16.50 4.64
CA ASN A 154 -10.83 15.88 4.15
C ASN A 154 -9.77 15.61 5.25
N LYS A 155 -10.19 15.42 6.50
CA LYS A 155 -9.32 15.03 7.62
C LYS A 155 -9.38 13.52 7.84
N PRO A 156 -8.27 12.87 8.22
CA PRO A 156 -8.26 11.42 8.42
C PRO A 156 -9.15 10.99 9.59
N LEU A 157 -10.07 10.06 9.30
CA LEU A 157 -10.80 9.25 10.29
C LEU A 157 -10.06 7.96 10.60
N HIS A 158 -9.40 7.38 9.58
CA HIS A 158 -8.59 6.19 9.71
C HIS A 158 -7.48 6.18 8.67
N GLU A 159 -6.27 5.81 9.08
CA GLU A 159 -5.16 5.56 8.19
C GLU A 159 -4.54 4.21 8.52
N ALA A 160 -4.50 3.33 7.53
CA ALA A 160 -3.70 2.12 7.56
C ALA A 160 -2.57 2.28 6.55
N ARG A 161 -1.33 2.07 6.99
CA ARG A 161 -0.13 2.18 6.16
C ARG A 161 0.62 0.85 6.18
N TYR A 162 0.94 0.32 5.00
CA TYR A 162 1.66 -0.93 4.82
C TYR A 162 2.81 -0.77 3.83
N PRO A 163 4.04 -1.16 4.20
CA PRO A 163 4.47 -1.54 5.56
C PRO A 163 4.29 -0.39 6.55
N ARG A 164 4.06 -0.71 7.83
CA ARG A 164 3.86 0.29 8.89
C ARG A 164 5.08 1.17 9.14
N TYR A 165 6.25 0.62 8.86
CA TYR A 165 7.54 1.29 9.01
C TYR A 165 8.27 1.26 7.68
N ALA A 166 8.69 2.43 7.22
CA ALA A 166 9.45 2.59 6.00
C ALA A 166 10.38 3.80 6.12
N TYR A 167 11.49 3.75 5.40
CA TYR A 167 12.31 4.91 5.13
C TYR A 167 11.59 5.83 4.16
N ALA A 168 11.54 7.13 4.47
CA ALA A 168 10.89 8.13 3.62
C ALA A 168 11.69 8.43 2.35
N ASP A 169 13.02 8.44 2.46
CA ASP A 169 13.96 8.67 1.37
C ASP A 169 15.28 7.95 1.64
N PHE A 170 16.19 8.00 0.65
CA PHE A 170 17.48 7.32 0.74
C PHE A 170 18.40 7.87 1.84
N ASN A 171 18.32 9.17 2.17
CA ASN A 171 19.16 9.78 3.21
C ASN A 171 18.71 9.38 4.61
N ALA A 172 17.44 8.97 4.78
CA ALA A 172 16.94 8.38 6.01
C ALA A 172 17.49 6.97 6.29
N VAL A 173 18.12 6.31 5.32
CA VAL A 173 18.74 4.99 5.48
C VAL A 173 20.14 5.14 6.08
N PRO A 174 20.43 4.50 7.25
CA PRO A 174 21.78 4.46 7.79
C PRO A 174 22.81 3.95 6.77
N PRO A 175 23.93 4.65 6.52
CA PRO A 175 24.93 4.25 5.53
C PRO A 175 25.45 2.82 5.75
N ILE A 176 25.63 2.41 7.01
CA ILE A 176 26.07 1.06 7.35
C ILE A 176 25.05 -0.01 6.89
N ILE A 177 23.74 0.28 6.93
CA ILE A 177 22.69 -0.63 6.46
C ILE A 177 22.71 -0.71 4.94
N ALA A 178 22.74 0.45 4.26
CA ALA A 178 22.80 0.50 2.79
C ALA A 178 24.03 -0.24 2.26
N ASN A 179 25.22 0.05 2.81
CA ASN A 179 26.47 -0.58 2.38
C ASN A 179 26.50 -2.09 2.69
N THR A 180 25.89 -2.52 3.80
CA THR A 180 25.74 -3.95 4.13
C THR A 180 24.85 -4.66 3.12
N LEU A 181 23.70 -4.07 2.76
CA LEU A 181 22.82 -4.62 1.73
C LEU A 181 23.54 -4.71 0.38
N LEU A 182 24.21 -3.65 -0.06
CA LEU A 182 24.97 -3.64 -1.31
C LEU A 182 26.08 -4.69 -1.30
N PHE A 183 26.79 -4.85 -0.19
CA PHE A 183 27.82 -5.87 -0.07
C PHE A 183 27.29 -7.30 -0.25
N ILE A 184 26.13 -7.60 0.34
CA ILE A 184 25.51 -8.93 0.33
C ILE A 184 24.84 -9.19 -1.03
N GLU A 185 24.13 -8.20 -1.58
CA GLU A 185 23.20 -8.40 -2.68
C GLU A 185 23.59 -7.69 -3.97
N ASN A 186 24.27 -6.54 -3.99
CA ASN A 186 24.59 -5.81 -5.24
C ASN A 186 25.68 -4.72 -5.09
N ARG A 187 26.97 -5.11 -5.13
CA ARG A 187 28.09 -4.22 -4.76
C ARG A 187 28.23 -2.96 -5.60
N GLU A 188 27.98 -3.07 -6.90
CA GLU A 188 28.26 -2.00 -7.86
C GLU A 188 27.06 -1.08 -8.10
N LEU A 189 25.94 -1.28 -7.38
CA LEU A 189 24.68 -0.56 -7.66
C LEU A 189 24.84 0.95 -7.54
N LEU A 190 25.53 1.41 -6.49
CA LEU A 190 25.68 2.84 -6.21
C LEU A 190 27.03 3.40 -6.68
N ASP A 191 27.73 2.72 -7.60
CA ASP A 191 28.97 3.24 -8.17
C ASP A 191 28.71 4.58 -8.88
N PRO A 192 29.34 5.68 -8.43
CA PRO A 192 29.17 7.00 -9.04
C PRO A 192 29.88 7.15 -10.39
N ASN A 193 30.85 6.28 -10.71
CA ASN A 193 31.68 6.41 -11.91
C ASN A 193 30.94 6.04 -13.21
N HIS A 194 29.80 5.35 -13.08
CA HIS A 194 28.97 4.93 -14.20
C HIS A 194 27.53 5.43 -14.01
N PRO A 195 27.23 6.71 -14.30
CA PRO A 195 25.91 7.31 -14.08
C PRO A 195 24.78 6.58 -14.82
N GLU A 196 25.05 6.13 -16.04
CA GLU A 196 24.12 5.53 -16.99
C GLU A 196 23.90 4.02 -16.80
N ARG A 197 24.61 3.40 -15.85
CA ARG A 197 24.62 1.94 -15.69
C ARG A 197 23.22 1.38 -15.50
N ASN A 198 22.92 0.27 -16.19
CA ASN A 198 21.67 -0.45 -16.01
C ASN A 198 21.69 -1.24 -14.70
N PRO A 199 20.83 -0.92 -13.71
CA PRO A 199 20.83 -1.62 -12.42
C PRO A 199 20.22 -3.01 -12.45
N ALA A 200 19.54 -3.39 -13.54
CA ALA A 200 18.93 -4.70 -13.69
C ALA A 200 19.91 -5.76 -14.19
N VAL A 201 21.01 -5.36 -14.81
CA VAL A 201 21.95 -6.26 -15.50
C VAL A 201 23.35 -6.12 -14.93
N GLU A 202 23.88 -7.21 -14.39
CA GLU A 202 25.27 -7.33 -13.96
C GLU A 202 25.94 -8.45 -14.76
N TRP A 203 26.77 -8.08 -15.73
CA TRP A 203 27.35 -9.01 -16.70
C TRP A 203 28.43 -9.91 -16.09
N ASP A 204 29.18 -9.40 -15.12
CA ASP A 204 30.14 -10.16 -14.32
C ASP A 204 29.44 -11.29 -13.55
N ARG A 205 28.31 -10.98 -12.90
CA ARG A 205 27.49 -11.97 -12.20
C ARG A 205 26.79 -12.93 -13.13
N LEU A 206 26.31 -12.45 -14.28
CA LEU A 206 25.66 -13.30 -15.27
C LEU A 206 26.67 -14.29 -15.87
N ALA A 207 27.88 -13.84 -16.19
CA ALA A 207 28.97 -14.69 -16.66
C ALA A 207 29.39 -15.72 -15.60
N GLN A 208 29.53 -15.30 -14.33
CA GLN A 208 29.84 -16.20 -13.23
C GLN A 208 28.73 -17.24 -13.04
N ALA A 209 27.46 -16.84 -13.02
CA ALA A 209 26.34 -17.75 -12.85
C ALA A 209 26.21 -18.74 -14.01
N VAL A 210 26.47 -18.31 -15.25
CA VAL A 210 26.50 -19.20 -16.43
C VAL A 210 27.64 -20.20 -16.34
N MET A 211 28.86 -19.75 -15.98
CA MET A 211 30.01 -20.61 -15.78
C MET A 211 29.75 -21.65 -14.69
N GLU A 212 29.23 -21.23 -13.55
CA GLU A 212 28.92 -22.13 -12.44
C GLU A 212 27.80 -23.11 -12.77
N LYS A 213 26.80 -22.71 -13.57
CA LYS A 213 25.75 -23.60 -14.05
C LYS A 213 26.25 -24.60 -15.11
N ALA A 214 27.20 -24.21 -15.96
CA ALA A 214 27.88 -25.13 -16.87
C ALA A 214 28.71 -26.17 -16.09
N ILE A 215 29.36 -25.75 -15.01
CA ILE A 215 30.07 -26.66 -14.10
C ILE A 215 29.09 -27.55 -13.33
N GLN A 216 27.91 -27.05 -12.94
CA GLN A 216 26.88 -27.85 -12.27
C GLN A 216 26.35 -29.00 -13.14
N ALA A 217 26.36 -28.86 -14.47
CA ALA A 217 26.03 -29.95 -15.38
C ALA A 217 27.00 -31.14 -15.25
N VAL A 218 28.20 -30.92 -14.70
CA VAL A 218 29.23 -31.92 -14.44
C VAL A 218 29.31 -32.28 -12.94
N ASP A 219 29.02 -31.34 -12.02
CA ASP A 219 28.92 -31.54 -10.57
C ASP A 219 27.58 -31.02 -10.01
N PRO A 220 26.56 -31.89 -9.89
CA PRO A 220 25.22 -31.52 -9.43
C PRO A 220 25.17 -31.00 -7.98
N SER A 221 26.20 -31.27 -7.17
CA SER A 221 26.23 -30.91 -5.74
C SER A 221 26.65 -29.45 -5.48
N ARG A 222 27.10 -28.75 -6.52
CA ARG A 222 27.60 -27.38 -6.43
C ARG A 222 26.44 -26.37 -6.37
N ASN A 223 26.46 -25.51 -5.34
CA ASN A 223 25.49 -24.42 -5.19
C ASN A 223 25.81 -23.30 -6.18
N VAL A 224 24.85 -22.96 -7.06
CA VAL A 224 24.96 -21.82 -7.97
C VAL A 224 24.57 -20.52 -7.22
N PRO A 225 25.44 -19.51 -7.13
CA PRO A 225 25.12 -18.21 -6.56
C PRO A 225 23.93 -17.57 -7.27
N GLY A 226 23.04 -16.95 -6.50
CA GLY A 226 21.94 -16.17 -7.05
C GLY A 226 22.46 -14.94 -7.78
N GLY A 227 22.42 -14.95 -9.12
CA GLY A 227 22.90 -13.86 -9.97
C GLY A 227 21.85 -12.79 -10.29
N SER A 228 20.87 -12.54 -9.40
CA SER A 228 19.81 -11.54 -9.60
C SER A 228 20.13 -10.26 -8.85
N THR A 229 20.18 -9.14 -9.57
CA THR A 229 20.36 -7.79 -9.01
C THR A 229 19.18 -7.38 -8.12
N LEU A 230 19.37 -6.37 -7.26
CA LEU A 230 18.28 -5.86 -6.42
C LEU A 230 17.06 -5.43 -7.25
N ALA A 231 17.27 -4.78 -8.39
CA ALA A 231 16.18 -4.37 -9.28
C ALA A 231 15.37 -5.57 -9.76
N THR A 232 16.02 -6.64 -10.23
CA THR A 232 15.33 -7.86 -10.68
C THR A 232 14.63 -8.61 -9.55
N GLN A 233 15.20 -8.58 -8.33
CA GLN A 233 14.57 -9.18 -7.17
C GLN A 233 13.26 -8.47 -6.81
N ILE A 234 13.23 -7.14 -6.88
CA ILE A 234 12.01 -6.34 -6.68
C ILE A 234 10.93 -6.76 -7.69
N GLU A 235 11.25 -6.83 -8.98
CA GLU A 235 10.29 -7.27 -10.00
C GLU A 235 9.71 -8.66 -9.71
N LYS A 236 10.59 -9.58 -9.30
CA LYS A 236 10.22 -10.95 -8.96
C LYS A 236 9.18 -10.97 -7.85
N TYR A 237 9.46 -10.39 -6.68
CA TYR A 237 8.53 -10.51 -5.55
C TYR A 237 7.32 -9.57 -5.64
N ARG A 238 7.38 -8.51 -6.45
CA ARG A 238 6.24 -7.60 -6.65
C ARG A 238 5.26 -8.09 -7.72
N HIS A 239 5.75 -8.56 -8.87
CA HIS A 239 4.91 -8.71 -10.06
C HIS A 239 4.85 -10.12 -10.66
N SER A 240 5.86 -10.96 -10.40
CA SER A 240 5.79 -12.34 -10.89
C SER A 240 4.64 -13.10 -10.20
N PRO A 241 4.00 -14.06 -10.90
CA PRO A 241 3.01 -14.94 -10.28
C PRO A 241 3.59 -15.56 -9.00
N ASP A 242 2.84 -15.46 -7.90
CA ASP A 242 3.23 -15.89 -6.55
C ASP A 242 4.56 -15.33 -6.00
N GLY A 243 5.15 -14.33 -6.67
CA GLY A 243 6.47 -13.80 -6.33
C GLY A 243 7.63 -14.74 -6.66
N LEU A 244 7.41 -15.72 -7.55
CA LEU A 244 8.36 -16.79 -7.86
C LEU A 244 8.90 -16.67 -9.30
N THR A 245 10.09 -17.23 -9.52
CA THR A 245 10.66 -17.42 -10.86
C THR A 245 10.52 -18.89 -11.21
N MET A 246 9.69 -19.24 -12.20
CA MET A 246 9.44 -20.62 -12.58
C MET A 246 10.24 -21.02 -13.82
N THR A 247 10.50 -20.07 -14.71
CA THR A 247 11.14 -20.31 -16.01
C THR A 247 12.28 -19.34 -16.31
N ALA A 248 13.11 -19.67 -17.30
CA ALA A 248 14.14 -18.77 -17.79
C ALA A 248 13.56 -17.51 -18.48
N SER A 249 12.40 -17.65 -19.14
CA SER A 249 11.66 -16.53 -19.71
C SER A 249 11.18 -15.56 -18.63
N ASP A 250 10.74 -16.04 -17.47
CA ASP A 250 10.35 -15.16 -16.36
C ASP A 250 11.51 -14.29 -15.91
N LYS A 251 12.73 -14.85 -15.87
CA LYS A 251 13.94 -14.11 -15.52
C LYS A 251 14.24 -13.01 -16.53
N LEU A 252 14.05 -13.28 -17.83
CA LEU A 252 14.21 -12.25 -18.88
C LEU A 252 13.15 -11.16 -18.76
N THR A 253 11.88 -11.52 -18.50
CA THR A 253 10.79 -10.57 -18.25
C THR A 253 11.09 -9.67 -17.05
N GLN A 254 11.58 -10.25 -15.96
CA GLN A 254 12.00 -9.50 -14.76
C GLN A 254 13.15 -8.54 -15.09
N MET A 255 14.18 -8.99 -15.82
CA MET A 255 15.32 -8.15 -16.22
C MET A 255 14.90 -7.02 -17.17
N ALA A 256 14.07 -7.30 -18.16
CA ALA A 256 13.58 -6.31 -19.12
C ALA A 256 12.69 -5.27 -18.42
N SER A 257 11.77 -5.69 -17.57
CA SER A 257 10.88 -4.80 -16.80
C SER A 257 11.67 -3.91 -15.84
N ALA A 258 12.64 -4.49 -15.10
CA ALA A 258 13.52 -3.76 -14.21
C ALA A 258 14.37 -2.72 -14.96
N SER A 259 14.93 -3.11 -16.12
CA SER A 259 15.73 -2.21 -16.96
C SER A 259 14.87 -1.04 -17.42
N LEU A 260 13.68 -1.31 -17.95
CA LEU A 260 12.78 -0.28 -18.46
C LEU A 260 12.36 0.70 -17.36
N ARG A 261 11.98 0.18 -16.19
CA ARG A 261 11.60 1.00 -15.02
C ARG A 261 12.76 1.87 -14.53
N ALA A 262 14.00 1.37 -14.62
CA ALA A 262 15.17 2.10 -14.16
C ALA A 262 15.43 3.41 -14.94
N TYR A 263 15.09 3.44 -16.23
CA TYR A 263 15.34 4.58 -17.14
C TYR A 263 14.12 5.50 -17.36
N LEU A 264 13.01 5.33 -16.62
CA LEU A 264 11.84 6.20 -16.73
C LEU A 264 12.15 7.68 -16.45
N ASP A 265 13.13 7.95 -15.58
CA ASP A 265 13.54 9.30 -15.17
C ASP A 265 14.64 9.90 -16.09
N GLY A 266 15.14 9.15 -17.08
CA GLY A 266 16.21 9.57 -17.99
C GLY A 266 17.39 8.60 -18.06
N GLU A 267 18.43 9.00 -18.78
CA GLU A 267 19.66 8.20 -18.99
C GLU A 267 20.48 8.05 -17.70
N ASP A 268 20.50 9.08 -16.83
CA ASP A 268 21.15 9.02 -15.52
C ASP A 268 20.32 8.22 -14.52
N THR A 269 20.79 7.02 -14.20
CA THR A 269 20.07 6.10 -13.31
C THR A 269 20.39 6.30 -11.84
N ARG A 270 21.29 7.23 -11.44
CA ARG A 270 21.73 7.36 -10.03
C ARG A 270 20.58 7.54 -9.04
N ALA A 271 19.58 8.34 -9.39
CA ALA A 271 18.38 8.54 -8.56
C ALA A 271 17.55 7.26 -8.46
N SER A 272 17.37 6.56 -9.59
CA SER A 272 16.66 5.28 -9.67
C SER A 272 17.37 4.17 -8.87
N ARG A 273 18.71 4.13 -8.92
CA ARG A 273 19.56 3.20 -8.16
C ARG A 273 19.44 3.39 -6.65
N ARG A 274 19.40 4.63 -6.17
CA ARG A 274 19.08 4.95 -4.76
C ARG A 274 17.66 4.51 -4.38
N ARG A 275 16.69 4.73 -5.28
CA ARG A 275 15.30 4.29 -5.08
C ARG A 275 15.18 2.77 -5.00
N ILE A 276 15.94 2.01 -5.79
CA ILE A 276 15.98 0.53 -5.73
C ILE A 276 16.44 0.06 -4.34
N VAL A 277 17.49 0.67 -3.77
CA VAL A 277 17.96 0.33 -2.41
C VAL A 277 16.88 0.65 -1.37
N LEU A 278 16.28 1.84 -1.46
CA LEU A 278 15.20 2.28 -0.59
C LEU A 278 14.00 1.32 -0.64
N ASP A 279 13.51 1.02 -1.84
CA ASP A 279 12.36 0.17 -2.09
C ASP A 279 12.60 -1.26 -1.63
N TYR A 280 13.80 -1.79 -1.84
CA TYR A 280 14.15 -3.12 -1.33
C TYR A 280 14.10 -3.17 0.20
N LEU A 281 14.74 -2.21 0.89
CA LEU A 281 14.73 -2.14 2.35
C LEU A 281 13.32 -1.96 2.92
N ASN A 282 12.45 -1.26 2.20
CA ASN A 282 11.06 -1.05 2.59
C ASN A 282 10.15 -2.24 2.26
N THR A 283 10.43 -3.04 1.23
CA THR A 283 9.43 -3.99 0.71
C THR A 283 9.87 -5.44 0.62
N VAL A 284 11.12 -5.76 0.95
CA VAL A 284 11.60 -7.15 0.94
C VAL A 284 10.71 -8.05 1.81
N PRO A 285 10.19 -9.17 1.29
CA PRO A 285 9.31 -10.05 2.04
C PRO A 285 10.11 -10.83 3.10
N LEU A 286 9.68 -10.75 4.36
CA LEU A 286 10.36 -11.36 5.51
C LEU A 286 9.45 -12.36 6.24
N SER A 287 8.70 -13.14 5.45
CA SER A 287 7.72 -14.13 5.91
C SER A 287 6.53 -13.48 6.66
N ALA A 288 5.89 -14.22 7.56
CA ALA A 288 4.76 -13.73 8.36
C ALA A 288 4.92 -14.12 9.82
N ALA A 289 4.59 -13.22 10.75
CA ALA A 289 4.65 -13.49 12.19
C ALA A 289 3.24 -13.60 12.79
N PRO A 290 3.03 -14.51 13.77
CA PRO A 290 1.76 -14.61 14.49
C PRO A 290 1.35 -13.28 15.12
N GLY A 291 0.09 -12.87 14.93
CA GLY A 291 -0.44 -11.60 15.44
C GLY A 291 0.04 -10.34 14.71
N PHE A 292 0.94 -10.48 13.71
CA PHE A 292 1.41 -9.38 12.87
C PHE A 292 0.89 -9.50 11.43
N GLY A 293 0.82 -10.73 10.90
CA GLY A 293 0.52 -10.98 9.48
C GLY A 293 1.79 -11.01 8.64
N GLU A 294 1.68 -10.66 7.36
CA GLU A 294 2.81 -10.56 6.44
C GLU A 294 3.76 -9.43 6.86
N ILE A 295 5.05 -9.73 6.96
CA ILE A 295 6.10 -8.77 7.28
C ILE A 295 6.82 -8.38 6.00
N ASN A 296 6.81 -7.09 5.66
CA ASN A 296 7.54 -6.57 4.51
C ASN A 296 8.47 -5.43 4.96
N GLY A 297 9.71 -5.48 4.48
CA GLY A 297 10.73 -4.49 4.80
C GLY A 297 11.38 -4.70 6.16
N ILE A 298 12.57 -4.11 6.29
CA ILE A 298 13.40 -4.20 7.49
C ILE A 298 12.71 -3.57 8.70
N GLY A 299 11.91 -2.51 8.49
CA GLY A 299 11.19 -1.84 9.57
C GLY A 299 10.18 -2.75 10.27
N GLU A 300 9.29 -3.39 9.52
CA GLU A 300 8.37 -4.39 10.10
C GLU A 300 9.13 -5.63 10.58
N GLY A 301 10.23 -6.01 9.92
CA GLY A 301 11.04 -7.15 10.35
C GLY A 301 11.66 -6.97 11.73
N LEU A 302 12.17 -5.78 12.04
CA LEU A 302 12.75 -5.46 13.35
C LEU A 302 11.70 -5.56 14.46
N GLU A 303 10.52 -5.02 14.23
CA GLU A 303 9.45 -5.05 15.22
C GLU A 303 8.79 -6.43 15.33
N GLY A 304 8.45 -7.03 14.18
CA GLY A 304 7.71 -8.28 14.09
C GLY A 304 8.50 -9.53 14.49
N TRP A 305 9.82 -9.54 14.31
CA TRP A 305 10.66 -10.70 14.70
C TRP A 305 11.42 -10.49 16.01
N PHE A 306 11.86 -9.27 16.29
CA PHE A 306 12.77 -8.99 17.40
C PHE A 306 12.17 -8.06 18.47
N GLY A 307 11.01 -7.45 18.22
CA GLY A 307 10.40 -6.50 19.13
C GLY A 307 11.18 -5.18 19.25
N THR A 308 12.01 -4.86 18.25
CA THR A 308 12.89 -3.68 18.28
C THR A 308 12.23 -2.49 17.58
N ASP A 309 12.34 -1.30 18.18
CA ASP A 309 11.81 -0.06 17.61
C ASP A 309 12.63 0.40 16.39
N PHE A 310 11.95 0.59 15.25
CA PHE A 310 12.57 0.97 13.98
C PHE A 310 13.26 2.34 14.04
N ALA A 311 12.64 3.34 14.68
CA ALA A 311 13.21 4.68 14.76
C ALA A 311 14.47 4.69 15.62
N LYS A 312 14.45 3.98 16.75
CA LYS A 312 15.61 3.83 17.65
C LYS A 312 16.77 3.11 16.96
N VAL A 313 16.52 2.02 16.24
CA VAL A 313 17.56 1.31 15.48
C VAL A 313 18.22 2.24 14.46
N ASN A 314 17.44 3.01 13.72
CA ASN A 314 17.99 3.96 12.76
C ASN A 314 18.80 5.07 13.43
N GLN A 315 18.33 5.60 14.57
CA GLN A 315 19.08 6.60 15.33
C GLN A 315 20.45 6.07 15.78
N LEU A 316 20.51 4.83 16.26
CA LEU A 316 21.76 4.17 16.69
C LEU A 316 22.72 3.93 15.52
N LEU A 317 22.20 3.52 14.37
CA LEU A 317 23.03 3.08 13.25
C LEU A 317 23.40 4.18 12.26
N MET A 318 22.79 5.37 12.36
CA MET A 318 23.06 6.48 11.45
C MET A 318 24.51 6.98 11.57
N GLN A 319 25.04 7.03 12.80
CA GLN A 319 26.45 7.34 13.09
C GLN A 319 26.93 6.51 14.30
N PRO A 320 27.29 5.23 14.10
CA PRO A 320 27.58 4.33 15.20
C PRO A 320 28.88 4.73 15.93
N ARG A 321 28.84 4.71 17.26
CA ARG A 321 29.96 5.03 18.18
C ARG A 321 30.64 3.79 18.76
N ASN A 322 30.34 2.61 18.23
CA ASN A 322 30.82 1.30 18.66
C ASN A 322 30.40 0.96 20.10
N THR A 323 29.11 1.11 20.41
CA THR A 323 28.51 0.64 21.67
C THR A 323 27.88 -0.74 21.53
N PRO A 324 27.74 -1.52 22.62
CA PRO A 324 27.06 -2.83 22.58
C PRO A 324 25.61 -2.74 22.06
N GLU A 325 24.90 -1.66 22.37
CA GLU A 325 23.53 -1.43 21.91
C GLU A 325 23.46 -1.27 20.39
N GLU A 326 24.34 -0.46 19.81
CA GLU A 326 24.46 -0.28 18.35
C GLU A 326 24.86 -1.59 17.67
N ALA A 327 25.82 -2.33 18.24
CA ALA A 327 26.27 -3.61 17.71
C ALA A 327 25.12 -4.63 17.71
N ARG A 328 24.31 -4.67 18.77
CA ARG A 328 23.11 -5.52 18.82
C ARG A 328 22.08 -5.11 17.78
N ALA A 329 21.78 -3.82 17.67
CA ALA A 329 20.84 -3.30 16.67
C ALA A 329 21.29 -3.68 15.25
N TYR A 330 22.58 -3.49 14.95
CA TYR A 330 23.17 -3.87 13.67
C TYR A 330 23.08 -5.37 13.41
N LYS A 331 23.34 -6.21 14.43
CA LYS A 331 23.25 -7.68 14.30
C LYS A 331 21.85 -8.15 13.93
N HIS A 332 20.81 -7.51 14.47
CA HIS A 332 19.42 -7.78 14.10
C HIS A 332 19.12 -7.38 12.65
N VAL A 333 19.56 -6.20 12.22
CA VAL A 333 19.41 -5.77 10.82
C VAL A 333 20.11 -6.76 9.87
N LEU A 334 21.35 -7.14 10.17
CA LEU A 334 22.10 -8.12 9.38
C LEU A 334 21.37 -9.47 9.32
N GLY A 335 20.77 -9.90 10.44
CA GLY A 335 19.93 -11.10 10.49
C GLY A 335 18.76 -11.06 9.49
N LEU A 336 18.07 -9.92 9.35
CA LEU A 336 16.98 -9.76 8.37
C LEU A 336 17.50 -9.76 6.93
N LEU A 337 18.60 -9.06 6.66
CA LEU A 337 19.21 -9.00 5.33
C LEU A 337 19.67 -10.38 4.85
N ILE A 338 20.23 -11.20 5.74
CA ILE A 338 20.59 -12.59 5.40
C ILE A 338 19.35 -13.45 5.19
N SER A 339 18.31 -13.23 6.00
CA SER A 339 17.10 -14.05 5.99
C SER A 339 16.31 -13.94 4.68
N GLN A 340 16.46 -12.86 3.91
CA GLN A 340 15.72 -12.62 2.65
C GLN A 340 15.77 -13.80 1.67
N ARG A 341 16.87 -14.57 1.65
CA ARG A 341 17.04 -15.71 0.72
C ARG A 341 16.11 -16.87 1.03
N LYS A 342 15.84 -17.10 2.32
CA LYS A 342 15.00 -18.20 2.84
C LYS A 342 14.28 -17.73 4.11
N PRO A 343 13.36 -16.75 4.02
CA PRO A 343 12.86 -16.03 5.19
C PRO A 343 12.10 -16.96 6.14
N SER A 344 11.28 -17.87 5.61
CA SER A 344 10.58 -18.86 6.43
C SER A 344 11.53 -19.80 7.17
N TYR A 345 12.64 -20.24 6.55
CA TYR A 345 13.61 -21.07 7.26
C TYR A 345 14.27 -20.30 8.41
N HIS A 346 14.82 -19.12 8.14
CA HIS A 346 15.59 -18.37 9.14
C HIS A 346 14.73 -17.74 10.25
N LEU A 347 13.50 -17.32 9.94
CA LEU A 347 12.67 -16.53 10.84
C LEU A 347 11.54 -17.33 11.49
N LEU A 348 11.00 -18.37 10.85
CA LEU A 348 9.97 -19.22 11.44
C LEU A 348 10.54 -20.49 12.09
N SER A 349 11.49 -21.17 11.43
CA SER A 349 11.96 -22.47 11.92
C SER A 349 12.92 -22.35 13.10
N GLY A 350 12.71 -23.16 14.15
CA GLY A 350 13.59 -23.17 15.32
C GLY A 350 15.05 -23.52 14.99
N ALA A 351 15.28 -24.40 14.01
CA ALA A 351 16.63 -24.73 13.53
C ALA A 351 17.29 -23.55 12.79
N GLY A 352 16.56 -22.88 11.90
CA GLY A 352 17.06 -21.71 11.18
C GLY A 352 17.35 -20.53 12.09
N ARG A 353 16.52 -20.29 13.12
CA ARG A 353 16.77 -19.27 14.15
C ARG A 353 18.08 -19.51 14.91
N LYS A 354 18.36 -20.76 15.28
CA LYS A 354 19.62 -21.14 15.95
C LYS A 354 20.85 -20.88 15.07
N ASN A 355 20.74 -21.16 13.78
CA ASN A 355 21.84 -20.99 12.82
C ASN A 355 22.02 -19.54 12.34
N LEU A 356 20.98 -18.69 12.44
CA LEU A 356 21.01 -17.32 11.92
C LEU A 356 22.13 -16.49 12.54
N ASN A 357 22.41 -16.66 13.84
CA ASN A 357 23.51 -15.97 14.49
C ASN A 357 24.87 -16.36 13.90
N ALA A 358 25.08 -17.66 13.63
CA ALA A 358 26.31 -18.13 13.02
C ALA A 358 26.48 -17.62 11.59
N TYR A 359 25.40 -17.55 10.82
CA TYR A 359 25.43 -16.94 9.49
C TYR A 359 25.77 -15.44 9.55
N ALA A 360 25.19 -14.71 10.50
CA ALA A 360 25.53 -13.31 10.73
C ALA A 360 27.02 -13.16 11.10
N ASP A 361 27.55 -13.99 12.00
CA ASP A 361 28.95 -13.96 12.41
C ASP A 361 29.92 -14.20 11.25
N THR A 362 29.59 -15.10 10.32
CA THR A 362 30.36 -15.29 9.08
C THR A 362 30.34 -14.04 8.20
N HIS A 363 29.17 -13.42 8.00
CA HIS A 363 29.06 -12.20 7.21
C HIS A 363 29.80 -11.02 7.85
N LEU A 364 29.81 -10.90 9.19
CA LEU A 364 30.55 -9.85 9.90
C LEU A 364 32.04 -9.87 9.59
N ARG A 365 32.64 -11.06 9.46
CA ARG A 365 34.06 -11.19 9.08
C ARG A 365 34.29 -10.69 7.65
N LEU A 366 33.46 -11.12 6.71
CA LEU A 366 33.52 -10.70 5.31
C LEU A 366 33.30 -9.20 5.13
N LEU A 367 32.37 -8.62 5.89
CA LEU A 367 32.07 -7.18 5.88
C LEU A 367 33.25 -6.35 6.40
N ALA A 368 33.97 -6.84 7.42
CA ALA A 368 35.16 -6.17 7.93
C ALA A 368 36.35 -6.28 6.97
N GLU A 369 36.56 -7.46 6.37
CA GLU A 369 37.59 -7.67 5.33
C GLU A 369 37.38 -6.74 4.13
N ALA A 370 36.12 -6.57 3.72
CA ALA A 370 35.72 -5.64 2.67
C ALA A 370 35.65 -4.17 3.11
N LYS A 371 36.02 -3.86 4.37
CA LYS A 371 36.01 -2.51 4.96
C LYS A 371 34.64 -1.82 4.97
N VAL A 372 33.55 -2.58 4.91
CA VAL A 372 32.18 -2.08 5.08
C VAL A 372 31.92 -1.68 6.53
N ILE A 373 32.52 -2.43 7.47
CA ILE A 373 32.53 -2.13 8.90
C ILE A 373 33.98 -2.15 9.42
N THR A 374 34.24 -1.47 10.54
CA THR A 374 35.56 -1.50 11.17
C THR A 374 35.80 -2.84 11.88
N PRO A 375 37.07 -3.30 12.01
CA PRO A 375 37.39 -4.49 12.79
C PRO A 375 36.92 -4.39 14.25
N ALA A 376 37.00 -3.21 14.86
CA ALA A 376 36.51 -2.98 16.22
C ALA A 376 34.99 -3.18 16.32
N PHE A 377 34.21 -2.66 15.36
CA PHE A 377 32.76 -2.85 15.34
C PHE A 377 32.37 -4.31 15.06
N ARG A 378 33.11 -5.00 14.18
CA ARG A 378 32.98 -6.45 13.97
C ARG A 378 33.14 -7.20 15.29
N ASP A 379 34.24 -6.98 16.01
CA ASP A 379 34.57 -7.72 17.23
C ASP A 379 33.54 -7.47 18.34
N LEU A 380 33.00 -6.25 18.41
CA LEU A 380 31.89 -5.92 19.29
C LEU A 380 30.60 -6.64 18.89
N THR A 381 30.26 -6.64 17.60
CA THR A 381 29.04 -7.28 17.07
C THR A 381 29.10 -8.81 17.20
N LEU A 382 30.27 -9.41 17.09
CA LEU A 382 30.46 -10.86 17.31
C LEU A 382 30.10 -11.28 18.75
N ARG A 383 30.18 -10.38 19.73
CA ARG A 383 29.81 -10.66 21.13
C ARG A 383 28.30 -10.59 21.39
N GLU A 384 27.57 -9.83 20.57
CA GLU A 384 26.11 -9.72 20.67
C GLU A 384 25.41 -10.94 20.08
N LYS A 385 24.11 -11.12 20.33
CA LYS A 385 23.29 -12.20 19.76
C LYS A 385 21.99 -11.69 19.18
N ILE A 386 21.48 -12.37 18.15
CA ILE A 386 20.13 -12.15 17.63
C ILE A 386 19.12 -12.74 18.62
N THR A 387 18.21 -11.90 19.10
CA THR A 387 17.17 -12.24 20.06
C THR A 387 15.80 -12.08 19.43
N PHE A 388 15.05 -13.18 19.33
CA PHE A 388 13.67 -13.17 18.86
C PHE A 388 12.72 -12.81 19.99
N GLN A 389 11.68 -12.04 19.69
CA GLN A 389 10.64 -11.80 20.68
C GLN A 389 9.90 -13.11 21.01
N SER A 390 9.63 -13.33 22.30
CA SER A 390 8.75 -14.42 22.73
C SER A 390 7.33 -14.08 22.29
N ASN A 391 6.60 -15.05 21.74
CA ASN A 391 5.23 -14.94 21.20
C ASN A 391 4.14 -14.56 22.25
N ASN A 392 4.50 -13.85 23.32
CA ASN A 392 3.52 -13.31 24.26
C ASN A 392 2.83 -12.14 23.58
N GLY A 393 1.71 -12.49 22.93
CA GLY A 393 0.90 -11.68 22.05
C GLY A 393 0.94 -10.22 22.44
N ARG A 394 1.34 -9.40 21.47
CA ARG A 394 1.05 -7.98 21.51
C ARG A 394 -0.42 -7.88 21.85
N LYS A 395 -0.74 -7.44 23.07
CA LYS A 395 -2.10 -7.08 23.44
C LYS A 395 -2.51 -6.13 22.33
N SER A 396 -3.48 -6.55 21.50
CA SER A 396 -4.23 -5.61 20.66
C SER A 396 -4.46 -4.40 21.55
N ALA A 397 -4.14 -3.20 21.06
CA ALA A 397 -4.41 -1.97 21.77
C ALA A 397 -5.95 -1.86 21.91
N ASN A 398 -6.51 -2.62 22.85
CA ASN A 398 -7.91 -2.76 23.19
C ASN A 398 -8.29 -1.56 24.07
N GLY A 399 -7.97 -0.35 23.60
CA GLY A 399 -8.10 0.88 24.37
C GLY A 399 -8.99 1.94 23.72
N GLY A 400 -9.64 1.67 22.59
CA GLY A 400 -10.34 2.71 21.84
C GLY A 400 -11.45 2.23 20.91
N PHE A 401 -12.17 1.15 21.23
CA PHE A 401 -13.27 0.68 20.38
C PHE A 401 -14.33 1.77 20.16
N ALA A 402 -14.67 2.55 21.21
CA ALA A 402 -15.58 3.68 21.09
C ALA A 402 -15.04 4.85 20.22
N GLU A 403 -13.74 5.14 20.27
CA GLU A 403 -13.12 6.21 19.45
C GLU A 403 -13.01 5.83 17.98
N ASN A 404 -12.82 4.53 17.71
CA ASN A 404 -12.68 3.99 16.38
C ASN A 404 -13.96 3.36 15.84
N LYS A 405 -15.10 3.43 16.55
CA LYS A 405 -16.34 2.73 16.15
C LYS A 405 -16.85 3.26 14.80
N ALA A 406 -16.97 4.58 14.66
CA ALA A 406 -17.39 5.20 13.41
C ALA A 406 -16.46 4.84 12.24
N ALA A 407 -15.14 4.89 12.45
CA ALA A 407 -14.15 4.46 11.46
C ALA A 407 -14.27 2.96 11.14
N SER A 408 -14.52 2.11 12.13
CA SER A 408 -14.68 0.65 11.95
C SER A 408 -15.95 0.32 11.17
N THR A 409 -17.06 1.00 11.47
CA THR A 409 -18.32 0.88 10.73
C THR A 409 -18.13 1.27 9.26
N LEU A 410 -17.45 2.38 8.99
CA LEU A 410 -17.12 2.79 7.61
C LEU A 410 -16.21 1.79 6.89
N ARG A 411 -15.26 1.17 7.59
CA ARG A 411 -14.42 0.11 7.01
C ARG A 411 -15.23 -1.13 6.65
N VAL A 412 -16.19 -1.53 7.49
CA VAL A 412 -17.08 -2.66 7.19
C VAL A 412 -17.99 -2.36 6.00
N GLU A 413 -18.50 -1.14 5.90
CA GLU A 413 -19.29 -0.67 4.76
C GLU A 413 -18.46 -0.70 3.47
N LEU A 414 -17.28 -0.08 3.47
CA LEU A 414 -16.37 -0.08 2.33
C LEU A 414 -15.93 -1.50 1.92
N ALA A 415 -15.70 -2.39 2.90
CA ALA A 415 -15.43 -3.81 2.62
C ALA A 415 -16.62 -4.48 1.91
N GLY A 416 -17.85 -4.20 2.33
CA GLY A 416 -19.07 -4.67 1.67
C GLY A 416 -19.18 -4.16 0.23
N ASP A 417 -18.93 -2.87 0.03
CA ASP A 417 -18.98 -2.21 -1.27
C ASP A 417 -17.98 -2.81 -2.26
N LEU A 418 -16.73 -2.97 -1.83
CA LEU A 418 -15.68 -3.58 -2.63
C LEU A 418 -15.78 -5.11 -2.73
N GLY A 419 -16.57 -5.75 -1.87
CA GLY A 419 -16.67 -7.21 -1.79
C GLY A 419 -15.41 -7.86 -1.23
N VAL A 420 -14.72 -7.17 -0.31
CA VAL A 420 -13.49 -7.61 0.33
C VAL A 420 -13.85 -8.27 1.67
N PRO A 421 -13.64 -9.59 1.83
CA PRO A 421 -14.21 -10.32 2.96
C PRO A 421 -13.50 -10.05 4.29
N ARG A 422 -12.23 -9.64 4.26
CA ARG A 422 -11.39 -9.46 5.46
C ARG A 422 -10.92 -8.02 5.56
N LEU A 423 -11.14 -7.39 6.72
CA LEU A 423 -10.63 -6.04 7.00
C LEU A 423 -9.10 -5.94 6.91
N TYR A 424 -8.39 -7.03 7.17
CA TYR A 424 -6.94 -7.12 6.96
C TYR A 424 -6.55 -6.90 5.49
N ASP A 425 -7.31 -7.45 4.55
CA ASP A 425 -7.06 -7.27 3.12
C ASP A 425 -7.46 -5.84 2.70
N LEU A 426 -8.60 -5.34 3.20
CA LEU A 426 -9.08 -3.98 2.95
C LEU A 426 -8.03 -2.93 3.32
N ASP A 427 -7.44 -3.02 4.52
CA ASP A 427 -6.49 -2.03 5.02
C ASP A 427 -5.20 -1.94 4.19
N ARG A 428 -4.92 -2.99 3.39
CA ARG A 428 -3.73 -3.08 2.53
C ARG A 428 -3.97 -2.59 1.10
N LEU A 429 -5.24 -2.41 0.70
CA LEU A 429 -5.57 -1.85 -0.61
C LEU A 429 -5.08 -0.40 -0.70
N ASP A 430 -4.61 0.01 -1.88
CA ASP A 430 -4.21 1.41 -2.13
C ASP A 430 -5.45 2.24 -2.45
N ILE A 431 -6.27 2.47 -1.43
CA ILE A 431 -7.58 3.12 -1.56
C ILE A 431 -7.67 4.32 -0.64
N LYS A 432 -8.26 5.39 -1.18
CA LYS A 432 -8.70 6.55 -0.44
C LYS A 432 -10.21 6.70 -0.60
N ALA A 433 -10.93 6.80 0.51
CA ALA A 433 -12.38 7.00 0.50
C ALA A 433 -12.76 8.18 1.41
N ASN A 434 -13.78 8.93 0.99
CA ASN A 434 -14.30 10.08 1.72
C ASN A 434 -15.69 9.72 2.27
N ALA A 435 -15.88 9.96 3.57
CA ALA A 435 -17.14 9.76 4.26
C ALA A 435 -17.87 11.09 4.48
N THR A 436 -19.18 10.99 4.73
CA THR A 436 -20.04 12.13 5.07
C THR A 436 -19.88 12.60 6.51
N LEU A 437 -19.31 11.76 7.39
CA LEU A 437 -19.09 12.08 8.80
C LEU A 437 -18.22 13.32 8.99
N HIS A 438 -18.44 14.06 10.07
CA HIS A 438 -17.58 15.16 10.50
C HIS A 438 -16.75 14.72 11.71
N GLY A 439 -15.46 14.49 11.51
CA GLY A 439 -14.61 13.78 12.48
C GLY A 439 -14.44 14.52 13.80
N ALA A 440 -14.35 15.85 13.77
CA ALA A 440 -14.23 16.64 15.00
C ALA A 440 -15.49 16.55 15.87
N THR A 441 -16.68 16.75 15.29
CA THR A 441 -17.95 16.64 16.04
C THR A 441 -18.19 15.21 16.51
N GLN A 442 -17.89 14.21 15.67
CA GLN A 442 -17.95 12.80 16.04
C GLN A 442 -17.17 12.53 17.35
N ARG A 443 -15.91 12.96 17.42
CA ARG A 443 -15.08 12.78 18.63
C ARG A 443 -15.63 13.52 19.84
N THR A 444 -16.07 14.76 19.66
CA THR A 444 -16.65 15.57 20.75
C THR A 444 -17.89 14.91 21.34
N VAL A 445 -18.82 14.46 20.50
CA VAL A 445 -20.05 13.78 20.94
C VAL A 445 -19.73 12.44 21.60
N SER A 446 -18.88 11.61 20.98
CA SER A 446 -18.45 10.34 21.59
C SER A 446 -17.75 10.53 22.95
N ALA A 447 -16.97 11.61 23.12
CA ALA A 447 -16.36 11.95 24.40
C ALA A 447 -17.41 12.40 25.43
N PHE A 448 -18.39 13.20 25.02
CA PHE A 448 -19.49 13.64 25.88
C PHE A 448 -20.34 12.45 26.37
N LEU A 449 -20.79 11.57 25.46
CA LEU A 449 -21.62 10.42 25.83
C LEU A 449 -20.91 9.47 26.81
N ARG A 450 -19.59 9.29 26.69
CA ARG A 450 -18.80 8.49 27.64
C ARG A 450 -18.79 9.09 29.05
N ARG A 451 -18.78 10.43 29.13
CA ARG A 451 -18.81 11.18 30.39
C ARG A 451 -20.18 11.15 31.08
N LEU A 452 -21.24 10.66 30.44
CA LEU A 452 -22.55 10.47 31.09
C LEU A 452 -22.57 9.32 32.11
N SER A 453 -21.43 8.65 32.32
CA SER A 453 -21.20 7.76 33.46
C SER A 453 -20.76 8.49 34.74
N ASP A 454 -20.46 9.80 34.65
CA ASP A 454 -20.03 10.65 35.76
C ASP A 454 -21.24 11.42 36.35
N PRO A 455 -21.56 11.22 37.64
CA PRO A 455 -22.69 11.91 38.30
C PRO A 455 -22.63 13.44 38.16
N VAL A 456 -21.45 14.04 38.22
CA VAL A 456 -21.29 15.50 38.12
C VAL A 456 -21.69 16.00 36.72
N VAL A 457 -21.38 15.21 35.69
CA VAL A 457 -21.73 15.54 34.31
C VAL A 457 -23.23 15.34 34.06
N VAL A 458 -23.82 14.28 34.63
CA VAL A 458 -25.27 14.01 34.55
C VAL A 458 -26.08 15.12 35.22
N GLU A 459 -25.65 15.57 36.40
CA GLU A 459 -26.25 16.70 37.11
C GLU A 459 -26.12 18.01 36.31
N ALA A 460 -24.90 18.34 35.86
CA ALA A 460 -24.66 19.54 35.06
C ALA A 460 -25.42 19.53 33.72
N ALA A 461 -25.70 18.34 33.18
CA ALA A 461 -26.51 18.17 31.97
C ALA A 461 -28.03 18.20 32.23
N GLY A 462 -28.47 18.32 33.49
CA GLY A 462 -29.89 18.34 33.85
C GLY A 462 -30.60 16.99 33.65
N LEU A 463 -29.86 15.89 33.73
CA LEU A 463 -30.38 14.53 33.49
C LEU A 463 -30.91 13.85 34.76
N TYR A 464 -30.82 14.52 35.92
CA TYR A 464 -31.51 14.12 37.15
C TYR A 464 -32.85 14.85 37.29
N GLY A 465 -33.90 14.16 37.72
CA GLY A 465 -35.21 14.77 37.92
C GLY A 465 -36.37 13.79 37.99
N HIS A 466 -37.57 14.33 38.17
CA HIS A 466 -38.80 13.54 38.19
C HIS A 466 -39.01 12.88 36.82
N TYR A 467 -39.10 11.55 36.80
CA TYR A 467 -39.10 10.69 35.60
C TYR A 467 -37.79 10.66 34.77
N LEU A 468 -36.70 11.20 35.30
CA LEU A 468 -35.35 11.06 34.73
C LEU A 468 -34.51 10.12 35.62
N LEU A 469 -33.17 10.22 35.54
CA LEU A 469 -32.30 9.46 36.43
C LEU A 469 -32.46 9.95 37.87
N SER A 470 -32.14 9.07 38.82
CA SER A 470 -31.94 9.39 40.24
C SER A 470 -30.47 9.24 40.62
N PRO A 471 -29.97 9.96 41.64
CA PRO A 471 -28.58 9.84 42.10
C PRO A 471 -28.16 8.42 42.48
N GLU A 472 -29.11 7.56 42.85
CA GLU A 472 -28.90 6.16 43.21
C GLU A 472 -28.81 5.22 42.00
N ASN A 473 -29.10 5.70 40.78
CA ASN A 473 -29.01 4.88 39.58
C ASN A 473 -27.55 4.58 39.21
N ASP A 474 -27.30 3.35 38.78
CA ASP A 474 -26.01 2.94 38.24
C ASP A 474 -25.83 3.50 36.81
N LEU A 475 -25.11 4.62 36.71
CA LEU A 475 -24.85 5.35 35.47
C LEU A 475 -23.98 4.59 34.45
N SER A 476 -23.43 3.42 34.81
CA SER A 476 -22.71 2.57 33.86
C SER A 476 -23.63 1.73 32.97
N LYS A 477 -24.91 1.60 33.35
CA LYS A 477 -25.90 0.78 32.65
C LYS A 477 -26.63 1.49 31.51
N PRO A 478 -26.98 2.79 31.61
CA PRO A 478 -27.61 3.51 30.51
C PRO A 478 -26.70 3.59 29.28
N ILE A 479 -27.24 3.15 28.15
CA ILE A 479 -26.56 3.25 26.87
C ILE A 479 -27.19 4.40 26.08
N TYR A 480 -26.38 5.41 25.78
CA TYR A 480 -26.77 6.56 24.99
C TYR A 480 -26.27 6.39 23.56
N SER A 481 -27.15 6.70 22.61
CA SER A 481 -26.88 6.70 21.18
C SER A 481 -27.31 8.05 20.60
N PHE A 482 -26.51 8.62 19.72
CA PHE A 482 -26.78 9.91 19.09
C PHE A 482 -26.40 9.88 17.61
N THR A 483 -27.34 10.33 16.78
CA THR A 483 -27.16 10.44 15.33
C THR A 483 -27.53 11.85 14.89
N LEU A 484 -26.64 12.50 14.13
CA LEU A 484 -26.87 13.82 13.56
C LEU A 484 -26.85 13.73 12.04
N TYR A 485 -27.91 14.22 11.42
CA TYR A 485 -27.98 14.45 9.98
C TYR A 485 -27.96 15.95 9.69
N GLU A 486 -27.20 16.35 8.68
CA GLU A 486 -27.25 17.70 8.11
C GLU A 486 -28.01 17.64 6.78
N ASN A 487 -29.03 18.49 6.64
CA ASN A 487 -29.75 18.63 5.38
C ASN A 487 -28.94 19.51 4.44
N THR A 488 -28.55 18.94 3.31
CA THR A 488 -27.82 19.62 2.23
C THR A 488 -28.61 19.57 0.93
N GLN A 489 -28.10 20.22 -0.12
CA GLN A 489 -28.67 20.11 -1.47
C GLN A 489 -28.63 18.66 -1.99
N ASP A 490 -27.66 17.86 -1.54
CA ASP A 490 -27.50 16.45 -1.89
C ASP A 490 -28.35 15.51 -1.02
N GLY A 491 -29.15 16.06 -0.09
CA GLY A 491 -29.98 15.32 0.86
C GLY A 491 -29.44 15.34 2.29
N ALA A 492 -30.03 14.47 3.14
CA ALA A 492 -29.67 14.35 4.55
C ALA A 492 -28.37 13.55 4.72
N LEU A 493 -27.27 14.23 5.00
CA LEU A 493 -25.95 13.63 5.16
C LEU A 493 -25.68 13.29 6.63
N LEU A 494 -25.30 12.05 6.90
CA LEU A 494 -24.88 11.63 8.23
C LEU A 494 -23.59 12.34 8.64
N ARG A 495 -23.63 13.14 9.72
CA ARG A 495 -22.46 13.87 10.25
C ARG A 495 -21.88 13.25 11.51
N VAL A 496 -22.73 12.70 12.36
CA VAL A 496 -22.32 12.07 13.62
C VAL A 496 -23.13 10.80 13.82
N GLN A 497 -22.45 9.73 14.22
CA GLN A 497 -23.04 8.48 14.67
C GLN A 497 -22.22 7.98 15.86
N ALA A 498 -22.69 8.26 17.08
CA ALA A 498 -21.93 8.02 18.30
C ALA A 498 -22.77 7.26 19.33
N ASP A 499 -22.12 6.43 20.14
CA ASP A 499 -22.71 5.80 21.31
C ASP A 499 -21.66 5.66 22.43
N ASN A 500 -22.09 5.37 23.65
CA ASN A 500 -21.20 5.09 24.79
C ASN A 500 -20.97 3.59 25.05
N LEU A 501 -21.44 2.69 24.19
CA LEU A 501 -21.21 1.25 24.31
C LEU A 501 -19.80 0.91 23.84
N ASN A 502 -18.91 0.58 24.78
CA ASN A 502 -17.52 0.21 24.47
C ASN A 502 -17.39 -1.26 24.01
N GLN A 503 -18.16 -1.64 22.99
CA GLN A 503 -18.14 -2.96 22.35
C GLN A 503 -18.08 -2.81 20.82
N PRO A 504 -17.66 -3.84 20.07
CA PRO A 504 -17.67 -3.82 18.60
C PRO A 504 -19.06 -3.61 18.00
N PHE A 505 -20.12 -3.98 18.73
CA PHE A 505 -21.51 -3.79 18.33
C PHE A 505 -21.88 -2.31 18.28
N ASP A 506 -22.40 -1.84 17.15
CA ASP A 506 -22.87 -0.46 16.93
C ASP A 506 -24.39 -0.40 17.04
N ILE A 507 -24.89 0.26 18.08
CA ILE A 507 -26.34 0.35 18.33
C ILE A 507 -27.05 1.12 17.21
N ASN A 508 -26.37 2.07 16.58
CA ASN A 508 -26.97 2.94 15.58
C ASN A 508 -27.25 2.21 14.25
N LYS A 509 -26.53 1.10 13.96
CA LYS A 509 -26.70 0.31 12.72
C LYS A 509 -27.15 -1.12 12.96
N SER A 510 -26.80 -1.73 14.09
CA SER A 510 -26.97 -3.17 14.32
C SER A 510 -28.08 -3.51 15.30
N ALA A 511 -28.71 -2.52 15.95
CA ALA A 511 -29.86 -2.77 16.82
C ALA A 511 -31.18 -2.70 16.04
N LYS A 512 -32.04 -3.70 16.24
CA LYS A 512 -33.45 -3.63 15.86
C LYS A 512 -34.23 -3.16 17.08
N LEU A 513 -34.76 -1.94 17.04
CA LEU A 513 -35.57 -1.39 18.13
C LEU A 513 -36.93 -2.08 18.17
N ASP A 514 -37.14 -2.96 19.14
CA ASP A 514 -38.46 -3.53 19.42
C ASP A 514 -39.25 -2.58 20.32
N MET A 515 -40.01 -1.67 19.70
CA MET A 515 -40.80 -0.66 20.41
C MET A 515 -42.23 -1.15 20.75
N GLY A 516 -42.57 -2.41 20.47
CA GLY A 516 -43.96 -2.85 20.31
C GLY A 516 -44.85 -2.79 21.56
N SER A 517 -44.33 -3.08 22.76
CA SER A 517 -45.14 -3.21 23.98
C SER A 517 -45.02 -2.00 24.91
N SER A 518 -43.81 -1.45 25.07
CA SER A 518 -43.54 -0.34 25.98
C SER A 518 -43.97 1.03 25.42
N ALA A 519 -44.04 1.19 24.09
CA ALA A 519 -44.61 2.40 23.49
C ALA A 519 -46.13 2.48 23.70
N LYS A 520 -46.84 1.35 23.54
CA LYS A 520 -48.29 1.29 23.78
C LYS A 520 -48.65 1.62 25.22
N LEU A 521 -47.91 1.05 26.17
CA LEU A 521 -48.11 1.34 27.60
C LEU A 521 -47.79 2.80 27.93
N ARG A 522 -46.71 3.37 27.38
CA ARG A 522 -46.38 4.79 27.56
C ARG A 522 -47.43 5.70 26.97
N THR A 523 -47.91 5.43 25.75
CA THR A 523 -48.99 6.21 25.13
C THR A 523 -50.25 6.17 25.98
N LEU A 524 -50.63 5.00 26.51
CA LEU A 524 -51.78 4.86 27.39
C LEU A 524 -51.59 5.63 28.70
N LEU A 525 -50.42 5.51 29.34
CA LEU A 525 -50.09 6.24 30.57
C LEU A 525 -50.09 7.75 30.35
N THR A 526 -49.45 8.25 29.28
CA THR A 526 -49.46 9.68 28.92
C THR A 526 -50.88 10.16 28.66
N TYR A 527 -51.67 9.41 27.90
CA TYR A 527 -53.07 9.74 27.62
C TYR A 527 -53.88 9.84 28.92
N LEU A 528 -53.83 8.84 29.78
CA LEU A 528 -54.57 8.85 31.05
C LEU A 528 -54.08 9.95 32.00
N HIS A 529 -52.77 10.23 32.02
CA HIS A 529 -52.22 11.32 32.80
C HIS A 529 -52.74 12.68 32.35
N LEU A 530 -52.81 12.94 31.04
CA LEU A 530 -53.43 14.15 30.51
C LEU A 530 -54.91 14.26 30.90
N ILE A 531 -55.65 13.15 30.89
CA ILE A 531 -57.04 13.13 31.37
C ILE A 531 -57.12 13.46 32.87
N THR A 532 -56.18 12.96 33.69
CA THR A 532 -56.08 13.32 35.11
C THR A 532 -55.82 14.82 35.30
N GLU A 533 -54.84 15.40 34.59
CA GLU A 533 -54.54 16.84 34.70
C GLU A 533 -55.74 17.70 34.30
N LEU A 534 -56.45 17.32 33.21
CA LEU A 534 -57.66 18.02 32.79
C LEU A 534 -58.81 17.81 33.79
N HIS A 535 -58.94 16.63 34.39
CA HIS A 535 -59.92 16.38 35.45
C HIS A 535 -59.65 17.27 36.66
N ASP A 536 -58.42 17.28 37.18
CA ASP A 536 -58.01 18.10 38.34
C ASP A 536 -58.30 19.59 38.10
N GLN A 537 -58.13 20.06 36.87
CA GLN A 537 -58.35 21.46 36.51
C GLN A 537 -59.84 21.83 36.37
N TYR A 538 -60.71 20.91 35.92
CA TYR A 538 -62.06 21.26 35.47
C TYR A 538 -63.21 20.53 36.19
N ALA A 539 -62.96 19.48 36.99
CA ALA A 539 -64.02 18.66 37.59
C ALA A 539 -64.93 19.45 38.55
N GLU A 540 -64.34 20.33 39.36
CA GLU A 540 -65.03 21.18 40.34
C GLU A 540 -65.65 22.43 39.72
N MET A 541 -65.47 22.66 38.41
CA MET A 541 -65.99 23.84 37.74
C MET A 541 -67.52 23.77 37.58
N PRO A 542 -68.26 24.85 37.90
CA PRO A 542 -69.70 24.90 37.70
C PRO A 542 -70.09 24.71 36.22
N ARG A 543 -71.21 24.03 35.97
CA ARG A 543 -71.73 23.75 34.61
C ARG A 543 -71.76 25.00 33.70
N ALA A 544 -72.17 26.14 34.24
CA ALA A 544 -72.27 27.40 33.48
C ALA A 544 -70.90 27.95 33.04
N GLN A 545 -69.83 27.63 33.75
CA GLN A 545 -68.47 28.02 33.40
C GLN A 545 -67.85 27.03 32.40
N LEU A 546 -68.09 25.72 32.58
CA LEU A 546 -67.67 24.69 31.61
C LEU A 546 -68.24 24.94 30.20
N LEU A 547 -69.49 25.39 30.09
CA LEU A 547 -70.12 25.75 28.82
C LEU A 547 -69.50 26.99 28.14
N LYS A 548 -68.79 27.83 28.90
CA LYS A 548 -68.14 29.05 28.39
C LYS A 548 -66.68 28.83 28.00
N LEU A 549 -66.12 27.64 28.26
CA LEU A 549 -64.76 27.30 27.87
C LEU A 549 -64.61 27.33 26.34
N LYS A 550 -63.74 28.21 25.85
CA LYS A 550 -63.31 28.21 24.45
C LYS A 550 -62.23 27.16 24.29
N ILE A 551 -62.55 26.06 23.62
CA ILE A 551 -61.62 24.96 23.34
C ILE A 551 -61.29 25.04 21.84
N GLY A 552 -60.02 24.87 21.49
CA GLY A 552 -59.61 24.87 20.08
C GLY A 552 -60.18 23.66 19.34
N ASP A 553 -60.49 23.83 18.05
CA ASP A 553 -61.14 22.79 17.24
C ASP A 553 -60.34 21.47 17.17
N LYS A 554 -59.00 21.55 17.29
CA LYS A 554 -58.09 20.41 17.26
C LYS A 554 -57.83 19.76 18.63
N ASP A 555 -58.35 20.33 19.72
CA ASP A 555 -58.16 19.78 21.07
C ASP A 555 -59.30 18.82 21.44
N LEU A 556 -59.29 17.67 20.76
CA LEU A 556 -60.32 16.64 20.89
C LEU A 556 -60.33 15.97 22.28
N LEU A 557 -59.22 16.06 23.02
CA LEU A 557 -59.14 15.55 24.39
C LEU A 557 -59.89 16.47 25.34
N MET A 558 -59.61 17.77 25.30
CA MET A 558 -60.28 18.74 26.16
C MET A 558 -61.78 18.84 25.83
N GLN A 559 -62.16 18.75 24.55
CA GLN A 559 -63.57 18.66 24.16
C GLN A 559 -64.26 17.45 24.79
N TRP A 560 -63.62 16.28 24.71
CA TRP A 560 -64.16 15.06 25.31
C TRP A 560 -64.26 15.15 26.84
N VAL A 561 -63.25 15.69 27.52
CA VAL A 561 -63.25 15.92 28.98
C VAL A 561 -64.41 16.82 29.38
N ARG A 562 -64.55 18.00 28.73
CA ARG A 562 -65.66 18.93 28.98
C ARG A 562 -67.01 18.24 28.79
N ASP A 563 -67.20 17.56 27.67
CA ASP A 563 -68.48 16.94 27.34
C ASP A 563 -68.82 15.76 28.26
N THR A 564 -67.81 15.10 28.81
CA THR A 564 -67.96 14.06 29.84
C THR A 564 -68.37 14.68 31.17
N LEU A 565 -67.67 15.72 31.63
CA LEU A 565 -68.01 16.46 32.85
C LEU A 565 -69.39 17.14 32.80
N LEU A 566 -69.88 17.49 31.60
CA LEU A 566 -71.22 18.04 31.40
C LEU A 566 -72.32 16.97 31.39
N ARG A 567 -71.99 15.72 31.06
CA ARG A 567 -72.98 14.63 30.94
C ARG A 567 -73.02 13.70 32.15
N SER A 568 -71.89 13.49 32.81
CA SER A 568 -71.77 12.55 33.93
C SER A 568 -72.37 13.11 35.23
N THR A 569 -73.06 12.23 35.97
CA THR A 569 -73.56 12.51 37.32
C THR A 569 -72.48 12.30 38.38
N ASP A 570 -71.61 11.31 38.19
CA ASP A 570 -70.39 11.11 38.96
C ASP A 570 -69.20 11.74 38.23
N LYS A 571 -68.58 12.74 38.87
CA LYS A 571 -67.43 13.46 38.34
C LYS A 571 -66.12 13.07 39.02
N SER A 572 -66.08 11.97 39.76
CA SER A 572 -64.83 11.47 40.34
C SER A 572 -63.85 11.02 39.26
N LEU A 573 -62.56 10.96 39.59
CA LEU A 573 -61.49 10.66 38.64
C LEU A 573 -61.59 9.24 38.09
N THR A 574 -61.88 8.25 38.93
CA THR A 574 -61.86 6.83 38.54
C THR A 574 -62.84 6.50 37.41
N PRO A 575 -64.14 6.85 37.49
CA PRO A 575 -65.08 6.64 36.38
C PRO A 575 -64.68 7.36 35.09
N MET A 576 -64.05 8.53 35.21
CA MET A 576 -63.58 9.28 34.05
C MET A 576 -62.39 8.61 33.36
N LEU A 577 -61.45 8.05 34.12
CA LEU A 577 -60.34 7.27 33.57
C LEU A 577 -60.82 5.96 32.92
N GLU A 578 -61.80 5.26 33.52
CA GLU A 578 -62.40 4.06 32.92
C GLU A 578 -63.15 4.39 31.61
N ALA A 579 -63.86 5.51 31.57
CA ALA A 579 -64.51 6.01 30.37
C ALA A 579 -63.49 6.42 29.29
N ALA A 580 -62.37 7.03 29.69
CA ALA A 580 -61.29 7.40 28.80
C ALA A 580 -60.62 6.16 28.18
N MET A 581 -60.39 5.10 28.95
CA MET A 581 -59.88 3.82 28.45
C MET A 581 -60.86 3.10 27.51
N SER A 582 -62.16 3.25 27.76
CA SER A 582 -63.23 2.62 26.96
C SER A 582 -63.62 3.42 25.72
N ARG A 583 -62.93 4.53 25.44
CA ARG A 583 -63.26 5.42 24.34
C ARG A 583 -63.01 4.72 23.00
N GLN A 584 -64.05 4.69 22.17
CA GLN A 584 -63.95 4.21 20.80
C GLN A 584 -63.51 5.38 19.90
N TYR A 585 -62.56 5.10 19.02
CA TYR A 585 -62.11 6.01 17.98
C TYR A 585 -62.52 5.45 16.63
N SER A 586 -62.94 6.31 15.71
CA SER A 586 -63.21 5.89 14.34
C SER A 586 -61.93 5.37 13.70
N ALA A 587 -62.04 4.28 12.94
CA ALA A 587 -60.94 3.81 12.09
C ALA A 587 -60.84 4.59 10.77
N SER A 588 -61.69 5.62 10.57
CA SER A 588 -61.73 6.41 9.34
C SER A 588 -60.55 7.40 9.29
N PRO A 589 -59.70 7.35 8.26
CA PRO A 589 -58.61 8.33 8.09
C PRO A 589 -59.10 9.74 7.70
N ALA A 590 -60.41 9.94 7.52
CA ALA A 590 -61.02 11.23 7.20
C ALA A 590 -61.58 11.97 8.43
N GLU A 591 -61.50 11.38 9.62
CA GLU A 591 -61.93 12.00 10.88
C GLU A 591 -60.71 12.75 11.48
N ALA A 592 -60.66 14.06 11.27
CA ALA A 592 -59.65 14.96 11.83
C ALA A 592 -60.26 15.87 12.88
#